data_AF-A0A858WUV4-F1
#
_entry.id   AF-A0A858WUV4-F1
#
_cell.length_a   1.000
_cell.length_b   1.000
_cell.length_c   1.000
_cell.angle_alpha   90.00
_cell.angle_beta   90.00
_cell.angle_gamma   90.00
#
_symmetry.space_group_name_H-M   'P 1'
#
loop_
_entity.id
_entity.type
_entity.pdbx_description
1 polymer ?
#
loop_
_entity_poly.entity_id
_entity_poly.type
_entity_poly.pdbx_seq_one_letter_code
_entity_poly.pdbx_strand_id
1 'polypeptide(L)'
;MQKREIEEIADSVMRLAQPGIGRKKLMGAVRKEHPNASKKDVVRAAFYALIAHADSDVERAFRLHEFAMIERKSDEDDEEDDI
;
A
#
# COMPACT_ATOMS: atom_id res chain seq x y z
N MET A 1 13.01 3.92 -8.96
CA MET A 1 12.17 2.87 -9.53
C MET A 1 11.36 3.46 -10.67
N GLN A 2 11.31 2.80 -11.83
CA GLN A 2 10.56 3.27 -12.99
C GLN A 2 9.07 2.93 -12.87
N LYS A 3 8.20 3.65 -13.60
CA LYS A 3 6.73 3.44 -13.55
C LYS A 3 6.33 1.99 -13.85
N ARG A 4 6.94 1.36 -14.87
CA ARG A 4 6.69 -0.06 -15.22
C ARG A 4 7.03 -1.02 -14.09
N GLU A 5 8.12 -0.77 -13.37
CA GLU A 5 8.51 -1.63 -12.24
C GLU A 5 7.50 -1.52 -11.08
N ILE A 6 6.92 -0.33 -10.87
CA ILE A 6 5.86 -0.14 -9.86
C ILE A 6 4.56 -0.82 -10.30
N GLU A 7 4.22 -0.78 -11.58
CA GLU A 7 3.06 -1.50 -12.16
C GLU A 7 3.20 -3.02 -11.99
N GLU A 8 4.37 -3.58 -12.31
CA GLU A 8 4.63 -5.02 -12.15
C GLU A 8 4.57 -5.47 -10.68
N ILE A 9 5.08 -4.65 -9.75
CA ILE A 9 4.92 -4.92 -8.32
C ILE A 9 3.45 -4.81 -7.91
N ALA A 10 2.70 -3.85 -8.46
CA ALA A 10 1.30 -3.65 -8.13
C ALA A 10 0.45 -4.87 -8.53
N ASP A 11 0.70 -5.43 -9.71
CA ASP A 11 0.06 -6.66 -10.18
C ASP A 11 0.38 -7.86 -9.27
N SER A 12 1.65 -8.01 -8.87
CA SER A 12 2.07 -9.02 -7.90
C SER A 12 1.39 -8.82 -6.54
N VAL A 13 1.32 -7.59 -6.04
CA VAL A 13 0.66 -7.27 -4.76
C VAL A 13 -0.81 -7.68 -4.81
N MET A 14 -1.54 -7.37 -5.88
CA MET A 14 -2.96 -7.75 -6.01
C MET A 14 -3.16 -9.26 -6.07
N ARG A 15 -2.35 -9.97 -6.86
CA ARG A 15 -2.46 -11.43 -6.98
C ARG A 15 -2.15 -12.14 -5.66
N LEU A 16 -1.22 -11.59 -4.87
CA LEU A 16 -0.78 -12.18 -3.60
C LEU A 16 -1.64 -11.76 -2.41
N ALA A 17 -2.38 -10.65 -2.50
CA ALA A 17 -3.25 -10.13 -1.45
C ALA A 17 -4.56 -10.93 -1.32
N GLN A 18 -4.46 -12.15 -0.81
CA GLN A 18 -5.62 -13.03 -0.53
C GLN A 18 -6.24 -12.75 0.85
N PRO A 19 -7.53 -13.04 1.06
CA PRO A 19 -8.17 -12.94 2.38
C PRO A 19 -7.38 -13.71 3.46
N GLY A 20 -7.12 -13.04 4.59
CA GLY A 20 -6.37 -13.64 5.71
C GLY A 20 -4.84 -13.63 5.58
N ILE A 21 -4.26 -13.08 4.50
CA ILE A 21 -2.81 -12.93 4.41
C ILE A 21 -2.31 -11.80 5.34
N GLY A 22 -1.38 -12.14 6.24
CA GLY A 22 -0.75 -11.14 7.10
C GLY A 22 0.29 -10.30 6.37
N ARG A 23 0.43 -9.02 6.76
CA ARG A 23 1.39 -8.04 6.21
C ARG A 23 2.80 -8.60 5.97
N LYS A 24 3.38 -9.29 6.96
CA LYS A 24 4.75 -9.85 6.85
C LYS A 24 4.84 -10.92 5.75
N LYS A 25 3.81 -11.76 5.63
CA LYS A 25 3.75 -12.83 4.63
C LYS A 25 3.55 -12.27 3.22
N LEU A 26 2.68 -11.28 3.06
CA LEU A 26 2.49 -10.56 1.81
C LEU A 26 3.79 -9.87 1.36
N MET A 27 4.43 -9.11 2.26
CA MET A 27 5.69 -8.42 1.97
C MET A 27 6.81 -9.40 1.60
N GLY A 28 6.89 -10.55 2.29
CA GLY A 28 7.84 -11.61 1.96
C GLY A 28 7.56 -12.25 0.59
N ALA A 29 6.29 -12.48 0.26
CA ALA A 29 5.90 -13.04 -1.03
C ALA A 29 6.22 -12.08 -2.19
N VAL A 30 5.91 -10.79 -2.04
CA VAL A 30 6.23 -9.76 -3.05
C VAL A 30 7.75 -9.65 -3.24
N ARG A 31 8.54 -9.65 -2.16
CA ARG A 31 10.01 -9.61 -2.26
C ARG A 31 10.65 -10.88 -2.83
N LYS A 32 9.96 -12.02 -2.81
CA LYS A 32 10.43 -13.22 -3.51
C LYS A 32 10.32 -13.07 -5.02
N GLU A 33 9.26 -12.42 -5.50
CA GLU A 33 9.09 -12.13 -6.93
C GLU A 33 9.88 -10.90 -7.38
N HIS A 34 10.05 -9.92 -6.48
CA HIS A 34 10.73 -8.65 -6.72
C HIS A 34 11.84 -8.41 -5.67
N PRO A 35 13.02 -9.06 -5.79
CA PRO A 35 14.08 -9.01 -4.77
C PRO A 35 14.62 -7.61 -4.50
N ASN A 36 14.59 -6.75 -5.52
CA ASN A 36 15.09 -5.38 -5.43
C ASN A 36 14.04 -4.39 -4.89
N ALA A 37 12.80 -4.82 -4.66
CA ALA A 37 11.73 -3.96 -4.20
C ALA A 37 11.94 -3.54 -2.74
N SER A 38 12.13 -2.24 -2.51
CA SER A 38 12.18 -1.70 -1.16
C SER A 38 10.79 -1.75 -0.51
N LYS A 39 10.73 -1.58 0.82
CA LYS A 39 9.44 -1.47 1.53
C LYS A 39 8.59 -0.32 0.95
N LYS A 40 9.23 0.80 0.60
CA LYS A 40 8.54 1.99 0.04
C LYS A 40 7.94 1.68 -1.32
N ASP A 41 8.63 0.90 -2.14
CA ASP A 41 8.17 0.52 -3.47
C ASP A 41 6.94 -0.38 -3.40
N VAL A 42 6.95 -1.38 -2.51
CA VAL A 42 5.78 -2.26 -2.33
C VAL A 42 4.57 -1.51 -1.79
N VAL A 43 4.77 -0.56 -0.86
CA VAL A 43 3.68 0.30 -0.37
C VAL A 43 3.14 1.19 -1.49
N ARG A 44 4.03 1.86 -2.24
CA ARG A 44 3.64 2.68 -3.39
C ARG A 44 2.88 1.87 -4.43
N ALA A 45 3.31 0.65 -4.72
CA ALA A 45 2.64 -0.27 -5.64
C ALA A 45 1.27 -0.74 -5.13
N ALA A 46 1.12 -0.95 -3.82
CA ALA A 46 -0.18 -1.27 -3.22
C ALA A 46 -1.18 -0.12 -3.37
N PHE A 47 -0.75 1.13 -3.14
CA PHE A 47 -1.58 2.31 -3.40
C PHE A 47 -1.86 2.51 -4.89
N TYR A 48 -0.86 2.26 -5.74
CA TYR A 48 -1.03 2.31 -7.20
C TYR A 48 -2.09 1.32 -7.66
N ALA A 49 -1.99 0.05 -7.25
CA ALA A 49 -3.01 -0.97 -7.50
C ALA A 49 -4.39 -0.53 -7.02
N LEU A 50 -4.47 0.01 -5.81
CA LEU A 50 -5.73 0.46 -5.26
C LEU A 50 -6.37 1.58 -6.10
N ILE A 51 -5.59 2.58 -6.51
CA ILE A 51 -6.08 3.72 -7.30
C ILE A 51 -6.41 3.27 -8.72
N ALA A 52 -5.57 2.45 -9.35
CA ALA A 52 -5.80 1.90 -10.68
C ALA A 52 -7.06 1.03 -10.74
N HIS A 53 -7.45 0.41 -9.62
CA HIS A 53 -8.70 -0.34 -9.48
C HIS A 53 -9.80 0.41 -8.71
N ALA A 54 -9.57 1.66 -8.30
CA ALA A 54 -10.56 2.46 -7.58
C ALA A 54 -11.75 2.82 -8.49
N ASP A 55 -11.50 3.01 -9.79
CA ASP A 55 -12.55 3.20 -10.80
C ASP A 55 -13.37 1.93 -11.04
N SER A 56 -12.94 0.78 -10.50
CA SER A 56 -13.70 -0.48 -10.55
C SER A 56 -14.60 -0.69 -9.33
N ASP A 57 -14.40 0.05 -8.23
CA ASP A 57 -15.16 -0.07 -6.98
C ASP A 57 -15.00 1.16 -6.06
N VAL A 58 -15.84 2.17 -6.31
CA VAL A 58 -15.83 3.49 -5.64
C VAL A 58 -15.96 3.39 -4.12
N GLU A 59 -16.72 2.41 -3.61
CA GLU A 59 -16.87 2.22 -2.16
C GLU A 59 -15.56 1.82 -1.49
N ARG A 60 -14.77 0.98 -2.14
CA ARG A 60 -13.49 0.53 -1.60
C ARG A 60 -12.48 1.68 -1.56
N ALA A 61 -12.47 2.52 -2.59
CA ALA A 61 -11.63 3.71 -2.61
C ALA A 61 -11.99 4.70 -1.49
N PHE A 62 -13.29 4.91 -1.23
CA PHE A 62 -13.76 5.78 -0.16
C PHE A 62 -13.33 5.27 1.23
N ARG A 63 -13.50 3.97 1.52
CA ARG A 63 -13.08 3.37 2.80
C ARG A 63 -11.57 3.53 3.07
N LEU A 64 -10.74 3.42 2.04
CA LEU A 64 -9.30 3.60 2.16
C LEU A 64 -8.87 5.06 2.26
N HIS A 65 -9.61 5.97 1.63
CA HIS A 65 -9.41 7.41 1.82
C HIS A 65 -9.71 7.83 3.26
N GLU A 66 -10.82 7.37 3.85
CA GLU A 66 -11.13 7.62 5.26
C GLU A 66 -10.06 7.06 6.19
N PHE A 67 -9.61 5.83 5.95
CA PHE A 67 -8.52 5.22 6.71
C PHE A 67 -7.23 6.06 6.65
N ALA A 68 -6.84 6.53 5.48
CA ALA A 68 -5.64 7.36 5.31
C ALA A 68 -5.76 8.74 6.00
N MET A 69 -6.95 9.33 6.04
CA MET A 69 -7.19 10.61 6.73
C MET A 69 -7.14 10.49 8.25
N ILE A 70 -7.62 9.37 8.79
CA ILE A 70 -7.55 9.08 10.23
C ILE A 70 -6.08 8.87 10.64
N GLU A 71 -5.36 8.01 9.92
CA GLU A 71 -3.95 7.71 10.24
C GLU A 71 -3.03 8.94 10.08
N ARG A 72 -3.31 9.81 9.10
CA ARG A 72 -2.57 11.07 8.93
C ARG A 72 -2.74 12.02 10.12
N LYS A 73 -3.92 12.02 10.75
CA LYS A 73 -4.23 12.93 11.86
C LYS A 73 -3.55 12.51 13.16
N SER A 74 -3.32 11.21 13.33
CA SER A 74 -2.61 10.65 14.49
C SER A 74 -1.10 10.89 14.49
N ASP A 75 -0.50 11.39 13.40
CA ASP A 75 0.92 11.82 13.38
C ASP A 75 1.09 13.32 13.70
N GLU A 76 0.01 14.11 13.80
CA GLU A 76 0.08 15.57 14.07
C GLU A 76 -0.07 15.93 15.57
N ASP A 77 -0.39 14.97 16.45
CA ASP A 77 -0.60 15.21 17.90
C ASP A 77 0.61 14.78 18.80
N ASP A 78 1.74 14.35 18.23
CA ASP A 78 2.93 13.90 18.99
C ASP A 78 4.08 14.95 19.06
N GLU A 79 3.87 16.21 18.64
CA GLU A 79 4.91 17.26 18.60
C GLU A 79 4.66 18.54 19.43
N GLU A 80 3.70 18.58 20.36
CA GLU A 80 3.58 19.69 21.34
C GLU A 80 3.48 19.18 22.80
N ASP A 81 4.61 18.81 23.40
CA ASP A 81 4.78 18.87 24.87
C ASP A 81 6.27 18.88 25.26
N ASP A 82 7.04 19.80 24.66
CA ASP A 82 8.39 20.12 25.12
C ASP A 82 8.61 21.65 25.04
N ILE A 83 8.05 22.39 26.01
CA ILE A 83 8.51 23.69 26.56
C ILE A 83 7.81 23.96 27.90
#